data_AF-A0A089Z9R7-F1
#
_entry.id   AF-A0A089Z9R7-F1
#
_cell.length_a   1.000
_cell.length_b   1.000
_cell.length_c   1.000
_cell.angle_alpha   90.00
_cell.angle_beta   90.00
_cell.angle_gamma   90.00
#
_symmetry.space_group_name_H-M   'P 1'
#
loop_
_entity.id
_entity.type
_entity.pdbx_description
1 polymer ?
#
loop_
_entity_poly.entity_id
_entity_poly.type
_entity_poly.pdbx_seq_one_letter_code
_entity_poly.pdbx_strand_id
1 'polypeptide(L)'
;MFKATSMTISIMGVLMIVATVAILAYLGFQSISSLISTDASSSNANEQLAALQSEYSSLKAQYDTVKAKVQNSGNNQLKQDYNTAELELIKAQSAITDVSSAISVGKPSDEVNERIKTAQAQIQVAKTSLSGIKSRVG
;
A
#
# COMPACT_ATOMS: atom_id res chain seq x y z
N MET A 1 19.69 36.39 7.98
CA MET A 1 18.37 35.71 7.99
C MET A 1 18.17 35.05 6.63
N PHE A 2 17.31 34.03 6.49
CA PHE A 2 17.14 33.15 5.30
C PHE A 2 18.06 31.91 5.22
N LYS A 3 17.90 30.98 6.17
CA LYS A 3 18.30 29.57 5.96
C LYS A 3 17.29 28.55 6.50
N ALA A 4 16.28 29.00 7.26
CA ALA A 4 15.30 28.13 7.90
C ALA A 4 13.99 27.95 7.11
N THR A 5 13.73 28.77 6.09
CA THR A 5 12.46 28.71 5.34
C THR A 5 12.45 27.72 4.17
N SER A 6 13.60 27.17 3.75
CA SER A 6 13.66 26.30 2.57
C SER A 6 13.53 24.80 2.91
N MET A 7 13.84 24.37 4.13
CA MET A 7 13.71 22.96 4.54
C MET A 7 12.29 22.56 5.00
N THR A 8 11.48 23.51 5.45
CA THR A 8 10.11 23.22 5.92
C THR A 8 9.13 22.96 4.77
N ILE A 9 9.37 23.52 3.58
CA ILE A 9 8.50 23.35 2.41
C ILE A 9 8.54 21.91 1.86
N SER A 10 9.66 21.20 1.97
CA SER A 10 9.77 19.83 1.47
C SER A 10 9.09 18.80 2.37
N ILE A 11 9.21 18.93 3.69
CA ILE A 11 8.61 18.00 4.66
C ILE A 11 7.11 18.25 4.78
N MET A 12 6.64 19.51 4.72
CA MET A 12 5.21 19.81 4.70
C MET A 12 4.52 19.35 3.40
N GLY A 13 5.22 19.39 2.26
CA GLY A 13 4.68 18.90 0.99
C GLY A 13 4.44 17.38 1.00
N VAL A 14 5.40 16.61 1.54
CA VAL A 14 5.26 15.15 1.66
C VAL A 14 4.21 14.79 2.72
N LEU A 15 4.18 15.48 3.86
CA LEU A 15 3.13 15.29 4.87
C LEU A 15 1.75 15.63 4.32
N MET A 16 1.62 16.69 3.51
CA MET A 16 0.35 16.98 2.82
C MET A 16 -0.02 15.85 1.87
N ILE A 17 0.89 15.33 1.04
CA ILE A 17 0.58 14.22 0.12
C ILE A 17 0.13 12.98 0.90
N VAL A 18 0.86 12.59 1.95
CA VAL A 18 0.50 11.44 2.80
C VAL A 18 -0.84 11.68 3.49
N ALA A 19 -1.09 12.88 4.00
CA ALA A 19 -2.38 13.24 4.59
C ALA A 19 -3.51 13.24 3.54
N THR A 20 -3.27 13.74 2.34
CA THR A 20 -4.28 13.76 1.26
C THR A 20 -4.59 12.33 0.80
N VAL A 21 -3.59 11.46 0.72
CA VAL A 21 -3.77 10.03 0.41
C VAL A 21 -4.48 9.32 1.56
N ALA A 22 -4.19 9.64 2.83
CA ALA A 22 -4.91 9.09 3.97
C ALA A 22 -6.38 9.53 4.00
N ILE A 23 -6.64 10.79 3.63
CA ILE A 23 -8.00 11.33 3.50
C ILE A 23 -8.71 10.72 2.29
N LEU A 24 -8.04 10.54 1.15
CA LEU A 24 -8.59 9.87 -0.03
C LEU A 24 -8.82 8.38 0.20
N ALA A 25 -8.00 7.72 1.00
CA ALA A 25 -8.27 6.36 1.46
C ALA A 25 -9.56 6.37 2.28
N TYR A 26 -9.66 7.25 3.29
CA TYR A 26 -10.83 7.37 4.15
C TYR A 26 -12.14 7.75 3.41
N LEU A 27 -12.07 8.69 2.46
CA LEU A 27 -13.22 9.14 1.66
C LEU A 27 -13.51 8.20 0.47
N GLY A 28 -12.49 7.57 -0.11
CA GLY A 28 -12.61 6.60 -1.21
C GLY A 28 -13.32 5.31 -0.81
N PHE A 29 -13.37 4.97 0.48
CA PHE A 29 -14.21 3.89 1.02
C PHE A 29 -15.70 4.04 0.68
N GLN A 30 -16.23 5.26 0.54
CA GLN A 30 -17.63 5.47 0.14
C GLN A 30 -17.87 5.21 -1.35
N SER A 31 -16.91 5.52 -2.22
CA SER A 31 -17.10 5.43 -3.68
C SER A 31 -16.71 4.07 -4.29
N ILE A 32 -15.84 3.30 -3.63
CA ILE A 32 -15.52 1.92 -4.08
C ILE A 32 -16.66 0.94 -3.77
N SER A 33 -17.50 1.25 -2.77
CA SER A 33 -18.62 0.41 -2.37
C SER A 33 -19.68 0.22 -3.46
N SER A 34 -19.79 1.14 -4.43
CA SER A 34 -20.78 1.04 -5.52
C SER A 34 -20.30 0.28 -6.77
N LEU A 35 -18.99 -0.01 -6.89
CA LEU A 35 -18.42 -0.71 -8.06
C LEU A 35 -18.29 -2.22 -7.86
N ILE A 36 -18.39 -2.71 -6.62
CA ILE A 36 -18.44 -4.14 -6.27
C ILE A 36 -19.79 -4.42 -5.61
N SER A 37 -20.86 -4.15 -6.36
CA SER A 37 -22.12 -4.86 -6.13
C SER A 37 -22.04 -6.17 -6.88
N THR A 38 -22.44 -7.26 -6.21
CA THR A 38 -22.81 -8.59 -6.75
C THR A 38 -21.78 -9.70 -6.50
N ASP A 39 -22.15 -10.57 -5.56
CA ASP A 39 -21.74 -11.98 -5.37
C ASP A 39 -20.26 -12.31 -5.12
N ALA A 40 -19.87 -12.25 -3.84
CA ALA A 40 -18.73 -13.02 -3.34
C ALA A 40 -19.19 -14.36 -2.74
N SER A 41 -19.40 -15.33 -3.61
CA SER A 41 -19.36 -16.73 -3.22
C SER A 41 -17.95 -17.05 -2.68
N SER A 42 -17.83 -17.96 -1.71
CA SER A 42 -16.55 -18.36 -1.10
C SER A 42 -15.50 -18.85 -2.12
N SER A 43 -15.91 -19.31 -3.30
CA SER A 43 -15.01 -19.60 -4.43
C SER A 43 -14.27 -18.35 -4.94
N ASN A 44 -14.97 -17.22 -5.09
CA ASN A 44 -14.41 -15.95 -5.58
C ASN A 44 -13.44 -15.33 -4.57
N ALA A 45 -13.62 -15.58 -3.27
CA ALA A 45 -12.75 -15.04 -2.22
C ALA A 45 -11.35 -15.69 -2.25
N ASN A 46 -11.28 -16.99 -2.52
CA ASN A 46 -10.01 -17.72 -2.65
C ASN A 46 -9.22 -17.27 -3.89
N GLU A 47 -9.91 -17.06 -5.01
CA GLU A 47 -9.30 -16.54 -6.24
C GLU A 47 -8.77 -15.11 -6.05
N GLN A 48 -9.54 -14.24 -5.38
CA GLN A 48 -9.10 -12.88 -5.05
C GLN A 48 -7.92 -12.88 -4.09
N LEU A 49 -7.88 -13.79 -3.10
CA LEU A 49 -6.73 -13.95 -2.22
C LEU A 49 -5.48 -14.37 -3.00
N ALA A 50 -5.61 -15.32 -3.93
CA ALA A 50 -4.50 -15.75 -4.78
C ALA A 50 -3.99 -14.62 -5.68
N ALA A 51 -4.89 -13.81 -6.25
CA ALA A 51 -4.54 -12.62 -7.02
C ALA A 51 -3.78 -11.60 -6.16
N LEU A 52 -4.28 -11.30 -4.95
CA LEU A 52 -3.62 -10.43 -3.98
C LEU A 52 -2.21 -10.91 -3.61
N GLN A 53 -2.04 -12.21 -3.36
CA GLN A 53 -0.73 -12.80 -3.06
C GLN A 53 0.25 -12.68 -4.23
N SER A 54 -0.23 -12.90 -5.46
CA SER A 54 0.55 -12.75 -6.68
C SER A 54 0.99 -11.30 -6.89
N GLU A 55 0.06 -10.35 -6.75
CA GLU A 55 0.35 -8.92 -6.83
C GLU A 55 1.36 -8.48 -5.76
N TYR A 56 1.17 -8.92 -4.52
CA TYR A 56 2.10 -8.65 -3.43
C TYR A 56 3.50 -9.20 -3.73
N SER A 57 3.61 -10.44 -4.23
CA SER A 57 4.89 -11.06 -4.56
C SER A 57 5.62 -10.28 -5.66
N SER A 58 4.89 -9.88 -6.72
CA SER A 58 5.42 -9.02 -7.78
C SER A 58 5.87 -7.65 -7.24
N LEU A 59 5.07 -7.05 -6.36
CA LEU A 59 5.41 -5.77 -5.74
C LEU A 59 6.64 -5.89 -4.84
N LYS A 60 6.74 -6.96 -4.03
CA LYS A 60 7.89 -7.25 -3.17
C LYS A 60 9.18 -7.38 -3.97
N ALA A 61 9.15 -8.06 -5.11
CA ALA A 61 10.30 -8.15 -6.02
C ALA A 61 10.74 -6.77 -6.55
N GLN A 62 9.78 -5.88 -6.84
CA GLN A 62 10.09 -4.50 -7.22
C GLN A 62 10.69 -3.70 -6.06
N TYR A 63 10.19 -3.88 -4.83
CA TYR A 63 10.78 -3.30 -3.63
C TYR A 63 12.24 -3.72 -3.47
N ASP A 64 12.53 -5.02 -3.56
CA ASP A 64 13.90 -5.54 -3.44
C ASP A 64 14.84 -4.97 -4.51
N THR A 65 14.33 -4.80 -5.73
CA THR A 65 15.08 -4.16 -6.82
C THR A 65 15.40 -2.69 -6.50
N VAL A 66 14.42 -1.94 -5.99
CA VAL A 66 14.60 -0.53 -5.62
C VAL A 66 15.49 -0.39 -4.38
N LYS A 67 15.43 -1.32 -3.43
CA LYS A 67 16.26 -1.36 -2.22
C LYS A 67 17.74 -1.27 -2.56
N ALA A 68 18.20 -2.09 -3.51
CA ALA A 68 19.58 -2.10 -3.95
C ALA A 68 20.00 -0.71 -4.49
N LYS A 69 19.14 -0.06 -5.29
CA LYS A 69 19.43 1.27 -5.85
C LYS A 69 19.44 2.36 -4.76
N VAL A 70 18.47 2.33 -3.85
CA VAL A 70 18.36 3.27 -2.72
C VAL A 70 19.57 3.14 -1.79
N GLN A 71 19.98 1.92 -1.46
CA GLN A 71 21.14 1.69 -0.61
C GLN A 71 22.44 2.23 -1.23
N ASN A 72 22.60 2.06 -2.54
CA ASN A 72 23.74 2.56 -3.30
C ASN A 72 23.69 4.08 -3.58
N SER A 73 22.53 4.74 -3.45
CA SER A 73 22.37 6.17 -3.75
C SER A 73 23.10 7.12 -2.79
N GLY A 74 23.58 6.63 -1.63
CA GLY A 74 24.17 7.47 -0.58
C GLY A 74 23.21 8.47 0.09
N ASN A 75 21.95 8.53 -0.34
CA ASN A 75 20.99 9.52 0.12
C ASN A 75 20.16 8.98 1.31
N ASN A 76 20.41 9.53 2.50
CA ASN A 76 19.72 9.12 3.73
C ASN A 76 18.21 9.39 3.71
N GLN A 77 17.75 10.41 3.00
CA GLN A 77 16.31 10.67 2.86
C GLN A 77 15.63 9.59 2.03
N LEU A 78 16.24 9.21 0.89
CA LEU A 78 15.73 8.12 0.06
C LEU A 78 15.68 6.79 0.83
N LYS A 79 16.65 6.54 1.72
CA LYS A 79 16.65 5.36 2.61
C LYS A 79 15.49 5.40 3.61
N GLN A 80 15.21 6.55 4.23
CA GLN A 80 14.06 6.68 5.14
C GLN A 80 12.72 6.54 4.41
N ASP A 81 12.60 7.16 3.24
CA ASP A 81 11.39 7.08 2.43
C ASP A 81 11.15 5.63 1.99
N TYR A 82 12.21 4.91 1.60
CA TYR A 82 12.15 3.48 1.31
C TYR A 82 11.76 2.65 2.52
N ASN A 83 12.31 2.90 3.71
CA ASN A 83 11.91 2.20 4.93
C ASN A 83 10.42 2.41 5.24
N THR A 84 9.92 3.63 5.05
CA THR A 84 8.49 3.94 5.21
C THR A 84 7.63 3.16 4.21
N ALA A 85 8.05 3.11 2.96
CA ALA A 85 7.37 2.34 1.94
C ALA A 85 7.41 0.82 2.24
N GLU A 86 8.52 0.31 2.79
CA GLU A 86 8.66 -1.09 3.23
C GLU A 86 7.69 -1.40 4.38
N LEU A 87 7.39 -0.44 5.27
CA LEU A 87 6.33 -0.58 6.28
C LEU A 87 4.93 -0.71 5.64
N GLU A 88 4.63 0.08 4.61
CA GLU A 88 3.36 -0.04 3.88
C GLU A 88 3.23 -1.41 3.17
N LEU A 89 4.34 -1.93 2.65
CA LEU A 89 4.37 -3.28 2.09
C LEU A 89 4.08 -4.36 3.16
N ILE A 90 4.65 -4.22 4.36
CA ILE A 90 4.36 -5.13 5.49
C ILE A 90 2.89 -5.03 5.91
N LYS A 91 2.30 -3.84 5.94
CA LYS A 91 0.86 -3.66 6.20
C LYS A 91 0.01 -4.36 5.14
N ALA A 92 0.39 -4.28 3.87
CA ALA A 92 -0.27 -5.00 2.79
C ALA A 92 -0.20 -6.52 3.01
N GLN A 93 0.96 -7.04 3.40
CA GLN A 93 1.11 -8.45 3.75
C GLN A 93 0.18 -8.85 4.90
N SER A 94 0.15 -8.06 5.98
CA SER A 94 -0.73 -8.31 7.12
C SER A 94 -2.20 -8.37 6.71
N ALA A 95 -2.65 -7.43 5.88
CA ALA A 95 -4.03 -7.41 5.41
C ALA A 95 -4.37 -8.64 4.54
N ILE A 96 -3.44 -9.13 3.71
CA ILE A 96 -3.60 -10.38 2.95
C ILE A 96 -3.70 -11.58 3.90
N THR A 97 -2.88 -11.61 4.95
CA THR A 97 -2.96 -12.65 5.99
C THR A 97 -4.30 -12.61 6.73
N ASP A 98 -4.84 -11.42 7.00
CA ASP A 98 -6.15 -11.25 7.63
C ASP A 98 -7.30 -11.76 6.76
N VAL A 99 -7.20 -11.61 5.43
CA VAL A 99 -8.13 -12.21 4.47
C VAL A 99 -8.04 -13.73 4.52
N SER A 100 -6.83 -14.27 4.41
CA SER A 100 -6.61 -15.72 4.46
C SER A 100 -7.14 -16.33 5.76
N SER A 101 -6.90 -15.66 6.88
CA SER A 101 -7.40 -16.08 8.19
C SER A 101 -8.93 -16.04 8.23
N ALA A 102 -9.55 -14.97 7.72
CA ALA A 102 -11.01 -14.84 7.68
C ALA A 102 -11.68 -15.94 6.84
N ILE A 103 -11.11 -16.25 5.67
CA ILE A 103 -11.56 -17.36 4.83
C ILE A 103 -11.41 -18.69 5.58
N SER A 104 -10.24 -18.92 6.19
CA SER A 104 -9.93 -20.18 6.88
C SER A 104 -10.83 -20.45 8.09
N VAL A 105 -11.21 -19.41 8.84
CA VAL A 105 -12.11 -19.55 10.00
C VAL A 105 -13.59 -19.45 9.63
N GLY A 106 -13.91 -19.40 8.33
CA GLY A 106 -15.28 -19.38 7.83
C GLY A 106 -16.05 -18.10 8.20
N LYS A 107 -15.38 -16.94 8.22
CA LYS A 107 -16.07 -15.65 8.41
C LYS A 107 -17.13 -15.43 7.33
N PRO A 108 -18.20 -14.66 7.64
CA PRO A 108 -19.21 -14.34 6.65
C PRO A 108 -18.61 -13.61 5.44
N SER A 109 -19.17 -13.86 4.25
CA SER A 109 -18.65 -13.33 2.99
C SER A 109 -18.50 -11.80 3.00
N ASP A 110 -19.38 -11.06 3.68
CA ASP A 110 -19.28 -9.61 3.79
C ASP A 110 -18.01 -9.17 4.55
N GLU A 111 -17.68 -9.85 5.66
CA GLU A 111 -16.47 -9.56 6.43
C GLU A 111 -15.21 -9.95 5.65
N VAL A 112 -15.25 -11.08 4.93
CA VAL A 112 -14.15 -11.50 4.05
C VAL A 112 -13.94 -10.48 2.93
N ASN A 113 -15.01 -9.99 2.32
CA ASN A 113 -14.95 -8.98 1.27
C ASN A 113 -14.39 -7.65 1.75
N GLU A 114 -14.79 -7.17 2.93
CA GLU A 114 -14.22 -5.96 3.50
C GLU A 114 -12.72 -6.11 3.70
N ARG A 115 -12.27 -7.25 4.23
CA ARG A 115 -10.83 -7.54 4.39
C ARG A 115 -10.10 -7.61 3.05
N ILE A 116 -10.72 -8.21 2.02
CA ILE A 116 -10.15 -8.25 0.66
C ILE A 116 -9.97 -6.82 0.13
N LYS A 117 -10.99 -5.98 0.27
CA LYS A 117 -10.93 -4.56 -0.12
C LYS A 117 -9.82 -3.82 0.62
N THR A 118 -9.69 -4.04 1.94
CA THR A 118 -8.59 -3.47 2.73
C THR A 118 -7.22 -3.93 2.23
N ALA A 119 -7.05 -5.23 1.95
CA ALA A 119 -5.80 -5.77 1.42
C ALA A 119 -5.45 -5.17 0.04
N GLN A 120 -6.42 -5.05 -0.86
CA GLN A 120 -6.24 -4.40 -2.15
C GLN A 120 -5.82 -2.94 -1.99
N ALA A 121 -6.47 -2.19 -1.10
CA ALA A 121 -6.11 -0.80 -0.83
C ALA A 121 -4.67 -0.68 -0.32
N GLN A 122 -4.25 -1.54 0.60
CA GLN A 122 -2.89 -1.53 1.13
C GLN A 122 -1.84 -1.89 0.08
N ILE A 123 -2.12 -2.83 -0.83
CA ILE A 123 -1.24 -3.09 -1.99
C ILE A 123 -1.09 -1.83 -2.84
N GLN A 124 -2.17 -1.09 -3.10
CA GLN A 124 -2.08 0.14 -3.92
C GLN A 124 -1.31 1.26 -3.22
N VAL A 125 -1.46 1.40 -1.90
CA VAL A 125 -0.66 2.34 -1.10
C VAL A 125 0.84 1.98 -1.18
N ALA A 126 1.17 0.70 -1.00
CA ALA A 126 2.54 0.23 -1.12
C ALA A 126 3.10 0.42 -2.53
N LYS A 127 2.30 0.18 -3.58
CA LYS A 127 2.68 0.40 -4.98
C LYS A 127 2.94 1.88 -5.29
N THR A 128 2.08 2.76 -4.79
CA THR A 128 2.20 4.22 -4.98
C THR A 128 3.43 4.75 -4.26
N SER A 129 3.66 4.30 -3.03
CA SER A 129 4.84 4.66 -2.23
C SER A 129 6.13 4.24 -2.94
N LEU A 130 6.18 3.02 -3.49
CA LEU A 130 7.32 2.55 -4.26
C LEU A 130 7.53 3.35 -5.55
N SER A 131 6.45 3.66 -6.28
CA SER A 131 6.52 4.46 -7.51
C SER A 131 7.13 5.85 -7.26
N GLY A 132 6.75 6.49 -6.16
CA GLY A 132 7.31 7.79 -5.74
C GLY A 132 8.80 7.73 -5.40
N ILE A 133 9.30 6.59 -4.90
CA ILE A 133 10.74 6.39 -4.70
C ILE A 133 11.43 6.09 -6.03
N LYS A 134 10.84 5.23 -6.87
CA LYS A 134 11.41 4.82 -8.15
C LYS A 134 11.63 6.01 -9.09
N SER A 135 10.75 7.01 -9.09
CA SER A 135 10.91 8.25 -9.86
C SER A 135 12.06 9.15 -9.40
N ARG A 136 12.57 8.95 -8.17
CA ARG A 136 13.66 9.72 -7.56
C ARG A 136 15.01 8.98 -7.56
N VAL A 137 14.98 7.69 -7.88
CA VAL A 137 16.15 6.78 -7.91
C VAL A 137 16.47 6.32 -9.34
N GLY A 138 15.53 6.53 -10.27
CA GLY A 138 15.71 6.30 -11.71
C GLY A 138 16.63 7.30 -12.37
#